data_AF-A0A3D0NZG2-F1
#
_entry.id   AF-A0A3D0NZG2-F1
#
_cell.length_a   1.000
_cell.length_b   1.000
_cell.length_c   1.000
_cell.angle_alpha   90.00
_cell.angle_beta   90.00
_cell.angle_gamma   90.00
#
_symmetry.space_group_name_H-M   'P 1'
#
loop_
_entity.id
_entity.type
_entity.pdbx_description
1 polymer ?
#
loop_
_entity_poly.entity_id
_entity_poly.type
_entity_poly.pdbx_seq_one_letter_code
_entity_poly.pdbx_strand_id
1 'polypeptide(L)'
;MQKAKDDRPKRPPNDKRIERSLERLFPELNRIGPQLTRLFNEFDPATPRTTIAKGKKLLDSYLKLDSVRGRFLMRLLKLVLKSEICRDQAKAELNELIKTAKTEAERDARYSLLIKLMQEVDQQQPLGSYIVVHRHADPEKSFLKQMDPLSDLEAARKSAGERRFRHVIEAFRRTVEHLYEPYVKTLVYLSYIRDRKPADDFKNIDSMSLGVALEHVPARLPNYSGLFDTRAAWFRNAITHEIPEYDRETDTMVLNDRSKSARVTTDELLEMAESLYQMSAKTVALVSQLYLFRELFRDTGFFEVCVEYVPRMAVETDVAKIQLIETEFGQRIETIFRSM
;
A
#
# COMPACT_ATOMS: atom_id res chain seq x y z
N MET A 1 -16.61 -26.76 -33.30
CA MET A 1 -16.56 -25.44 -32.64
C MET A 1 -17.71 -25.34 -31.64
N GLN A 2 -17.47 -25.72 -30.38
CA GLN A 2 -18.44 -25.55 -29.30
C GLN A 2 -18.28 -24.15 -28.71
N LYS A 3 -19.36 -23.35 -28.72
CA LYS A 3 -19.42 -22.06 -28.03
C LYS A 3 -19.35 -22.33 -26.53
N ALA A 4 -18.33 -21.78 -25.86
CA ALA A 4 -18.22 -21.77 -24.41
C ALA A 4 -19.49 -21.15 -23.81
N LYS A 5 -20.15 -21.90 -22.92
CA LYS A 5 -21.27 -21.39 -22.12
C LYS A 5 -20.70 -20.37 -21.13
N ASP A 6 -21.28 -19.18 -21.18
CA ASP A 6 -21.00 -18.06 -20.29
C ASP A 6 -21.54 -18.39 -18.89
N ASP A 7 -20.69 -18.96 -18.03
CA ASP A 7 -20.98 -19.32 -16.63
C ASP A 7 -20.94 -18.10 -15.69
N ARG A 8 -21.38 -16.93 -16.17
CA ARG A 8 -21.58 -15.78 -15.29
C ARG A 8 -22.82 -16.01 -14.42
N PRO A 9 -22.74 -15.84 -13.09
CA PRO A 9 -23.89 -15.98 -12.21
C PRO A 9 -25.01 -15.04 -12.68
N LYS A 10 -26.23 -15.57 -12.80
CA LYS A 10 -27.40 -14.80 -13.20
C LYS A 10 -27.65 -13.71 -12.15
N ARG A 11 -27.35 -12.46 -12.52
CA ARG A 11 -27.60 -11.27 -11.71
C ARG A 11 -29.05 -11.23 -11.20
N PRO A 12 -29.29 -11.00 -9.91
CA PRO A 12 -30.63 -10.91 -9.36
C PRO A 12 -31.47 -9.84 -10.07
N PRO A 13 -32.81 -10.02 -10.18
CA PRO A 13 -33.69 -9.13 -10.94
C PRO A 13 -33.70 -7.66 -10.46
N ASN A 14 -33.25 -7.38 -9.22
CA ASN A 14 -33.07 -6.03 -8.69
C ASN A 14 -31.88 -5.28 -9.31
N ASP A 15 -30.85 -5.97 -9.80
CA ASP A 15 -29.66 -5.35 -10.42
C ASP A 15 -30.04 -4.55 -11.66
N LYS A 16 -30.93 -5.07 -12.50
CA LYS A 16 -31.34 -4.37 -13.73
C LYS A 16 -32.13 -3.10 -13.43
N ARG A 17 -32.82 -3.01 -12.29
CA ARG A 17 -33.61 -1.83 -11.92
C ARG A 17 -32.73 -0.74 -11.33
N ILE A 18 -31.67 -1.13 -10.63
CA ILE A 18 -30.66 -0.23 -10.06
C ILE A 18 -29.67 0.20 -11.13
N GLU A 19 -29.18 -0.71 -11.97
CA GLU A 19 -28.40 -0.37 -13.17
C GLU A 19 -29.18 0.62 -14.02
N ARG A 20 -30.46 0.38 -14.35
CA ARG A 20 -31.25 1.35 -15.12
C ARG A 20 -31.47 2.68 -14.39
N SER A 21 -31.57 2.66 -13.05
CA SER A 21 -31.70 3.90 -12.27
C SER A 21 -30.37 4.66 -12.24
N LEU A 22 -29.25 3.98 -12.09
CA LEU A 22 -27.90 4.52 -12.15
C LEU A 22 -27.53 4.98 -13.58
N GLU A 23 -27.94 4.26 -14.62
CA GLU A 23 -27.75 4.63 -16.02
C GLU A 23 -28.59 5.84 -16.42
N ARG A 24 -29.82 5.95 -15.90
CA ARG A 24 -30.68 7.12 -16.09
C ARG A 24 -30.18 8.34 -15.32
N LEU A 25 -29.66 8.13 -14.12
CA LEU A 25 -29.12 9.22 -13.29
C LEU A 25 -27.68 9.59 -13.69
N PHE A 26 -26.92 8.67 -14.28
CA PHE A 26 -25.49 8.78 -14.60
C PHE A 26 -25.14 8.09 -15.94
N PRO A 27 -25.59 8.61 -17.09
CA PRO A 27 -25.28 8.04 -18.40
C PRO A 27 -23.76 8.00 -18.69
N GLU A 28 -22.97 8.84 -18.02
CA GLU A 28 -21.50 8.88 -18.09
C GLU A 28 -20.83 7.62 -17.50
N LEU A 29 -21.47 6.90 -16.56
CA LEU A 29 -20.89 5.69 -15.92
C LEU A 29 -20.67 4.56 -16.94
N ASN A 30 -21.56 4.43 -17.93
CA ASN A 30 -21.42 3.51 -19.05
C ASN A 30 -20.29 3.87 -20.01
N ARG A 31 -19.83 5.13 -20.00
CA ARG A 31 -18.67 5.60 -20.75
C ARG A 31 -17.37 5.38 -19.98
N ILE A 32 -17.43 5.48 -18.65
CA ILE A 32 -16.28 5.37 -17.74
C ILE A 32 -15.84 3.93 -17.53
N GLY A 33 -16.78 3.02 -17.26
CA GLY A 33 -16.46 1.61 -16.97
C GLY A 33 -15.54 0.98 -18.02
N PRO A 34 -15.84 1.10 -19.32
CA PRO A 34 -14.97 0.59 -20.38
C PRO A 34 -13.60 1.30 -20.45
N GLN A 35 -13.52 2.59 -20.14
CA GLN A 35 -12.26 3.35 -20.15
C GLN A 35 -11.35 2.96 -18.99
N LEU A 36 -11.91 2.80 -17.77
CA LEU A 36 -11.18 2.26 -16.62
C LEU A 36 -10.74 0.82 -16.89
N THR A 37 -11.62 -0.02 -17.44
CA THR A 37 -11.28 -1.41 -17.80
C THR A 37 -10.14 -1.46 -18.80
N ARG A 38 -10.14 -0.60 -19.83
CA ARG A 38 -9.02 -0.48 -20.78
C ARG A 38 -7.75 0.00 -20.11
N LEU A 39 -7.84 0.98 -19.21
CA LEU A 39 -6.68 1.49 -18.46
C LEU A 39 -6.00 0.39 -17.63
N PHE A 40 -6.79 -0.50 -17.00
CA PHE A 40 -6.27 -1.65 -16.27
C PHE A 40 -5.69 -2.73 -17.20
N ASN A 41 -6.36 -3.02 -18.33
CA ASN A 41 -5.90 -4.04 -19.27
C ASN A 41 -4.66 -3.63 -20.08
N GLU A 42 -4.47 -2.34 -20.32
CA GLU A 42 -3.30 -1.77 -21.01
C GLU A 42 -2.16 -1.40 -20.04
N PHE A 43 -2.24 -1.84 -18.78
CA PHE A 43 -1.23 -1.51 -17.78
C PHE A 43 0.13 -2.12 -18.13
N ASP A 44 1.12 -1.24 -18.31
CA ASP A 44 2.51 -1.62 -18.49
C ASP A 44 3.34 -1.23 -17.25
N PRO A 45 3.90 -2.22 -16.52
CA PRO A 45 4.84 -2.03 -15.42
C PRO A 45 6.04 -1.13 -15.71
N ALA A 46 6.50 -1.09 -16.97
CA ALA A 46 7.66 -0.30 -17.37
C ALA A 46 7.34 1.18 -17.58
N THR A 47 6.06 1.55 -17.73
CA THR A 47 5.62 2.93 -17.96
C THR A 47 4.53 3.41 -16.99
N PRO A 48 4.69 3.24 -15.67
CA PRO A 48 3.63 3.42 -14.67
C PRO A 48 3.18 4.90 -14.56
N ARG A 49 4.06 5.86 -14.88
CA ARG A 49 3.73 7.29 -14.95
C ARG A 49 2.65 7.60 -15.98
N THR A 50 2.65 6.88 -17.11
CA THR A 50 1.68 7.12 -18.18
C THR A 50 0.30 6.62 -17.79
N THR A 51 0.22 5.47 -17.11
CA THR A 51 -1.03 4.92 -16.58
C THR A 51 -1.62 5.79 -15.47
N ILE A 52 -0.81 6.24 -14.51
CA ILE A 52 -1.27 7.19 -13.49
C ILE A 52 -1.75 8.50 -14.14
N ALA A 53 -0.98 9.07 -15.08
CA ALA A 53 -1.37 10.31 -15.75
C ALA A 53 -2.67 10.16 -16.55
N LYS A 54 -2.87 9.03 -17.24
CA LYS A 54 -4.13 8.71 -17.93
C LYS A 54 -5.28 8.56 -16.92
N GLY A 55 -5.07 7.86 -15.81
CA GLY A 55 -6.06 7.66 -14.74
C GLY A 55 -6.43 8.98 -14.04
N LYS A 56 -5.45 9.81 -13.70
CA LYS A 56 -5.63 11.16 -13.16
C LYS A 56 -6.35 12.06 -14.15
N LYS A 57 -5.94 12.09 -15.43
CA LYS A 57 -6.65 12.88 -16.45
C LYS A 57 -8.10 12.44 -16.61
N LEU A 58 -8.38 11.13 -16.48
CA LEU A 58 -9.73 10.61 -16.38
C LEU A 58 -10.41 11.22 -15.15
N LEU A 59 -9.90 10.99 -13.94
CA LEU A 59 -10.47 11.48 -12.67
C LEU A 59 -10.65 13.00 -12.61
N ASP A 60 -9.66 13.79 -13.02
CA ASP A 60 -9.65 15.25 -13.03
C ASP A 60 -10.65 15.82 -14.05
N SER A 61 -10.88 15.11 -15.16
CA SER A 61 -11.97 15.49 -16.09
C SER A 61 -13.35 15.36 -15.43
N TYR A 62 -13.46 14.59 -14.34
CA TYR A 62 -14.66 14.44 -13.54
C TYR A 62 -14.68 15.29 -12.26
N LEU A 63 -13.52 15.59 -11.65
CA LEU A 63 -13.39 16.37 -10.41
C LEU A 63 -13.39 17.90 -10.61
N LYS A 64 -13.31 18.39 -11.85
CA LYS A 64 -13.63 19.80 -12.19
C LYS A 64 -15.13 20.05 -12.01
N LEU A 65 -15.56 20.09 -10.76
CA LEU A 65 -16.93 20.30 -10.34
C LEU A 65 -17.04 21.71 -9.80
N ASP A 66 -17.69 22.59 -10.55
CA ASP A 66 -18.13 23.88 -10.05
C ASP A 66 -18.98 23.67 -8.77
N SER A 67 -19.06 24.67 -7.90
CA SER A 67 -19.66 24.57 -6.54
C SER A 67 -21.08 23.95 -6.49
N VAL A 68 -21.82 23.98 -7.59
CA VAL A 68 -23.15 23.34 -7.72
C VAL A 68 -23.02 21.83 -7.98
N ARG A 69 -22.11 21.42 -8.87
CA ARG A 69 -21.87 20.02 -9.19
C ARG A 69 -21.15 19.27 -8.06
N GLY A 70 -20.30 19.96 -7.30
CA GLY A 70 -19.71 19.40 -6.07
C GLY A 70 -20.76 19.11 -5.00
N ARG A 71 -21.69 20.05 -4.77
CA ARG A 71 -22.86 19.83 -3.88
C ARG A 71 -23.77 18.70 -4.37
N PHE A 72 -23.93 18.55 -5.68
CA PHE A 72 -24.67 17.45 -6.28
C PHE A 72 -23.98 16.10 -6.09
N LEU A 73 -22.65 16.02 -6.30
CA LEU A 73 -21.85 14.82 -6.04
C LEU A 73 -21.86 14.44 -4.54
N MET A 74 -21.85 15.41 -3.64
CA MET A 74 -21.95 15.12 -2.20
C MET A 74 -23.35 14.65 -1.79
N ARG A 75 -24.42 15.18 -2.40
CA ARG A 75 -25.78 14.66 -2.24
C ARG A 75 -25.90 13.24 -2.82
N LEU A 76 -25.25 12.99 -3.95
CA LEU A 76 -25.14 11.66 -4.55
C LEU A 76 -24.45 10.68 -3.60
N LEU A 77 -23.26 11.02 -3.13
CA LEU A 77 -22.52 10.21 -2.17
C LEU A 77 -23.38 9.94 -0.95
N LYS A 78 -24.11 10.94 -0.42
CA LYS A 78 -25.04 10.74 0.69
C LYS A 78 -26.17 9.77 0.36
N LEU A 79 -26.70 9.77 -0.87
CA LEU A 79 -27.79 8.89 -1.30
C LEU A 79 -27.30 7.46 -1.53
N VAL A 80 -26.13 7.32 -2.18
CA VAL A 80 -25.44 6.04 -2.39
C VAL A 80 -25.00 5.43 -1.06
N LEU A 81 -24.39 6.23 -0.19
CA LEU A 81 -23.98 5.81 1.15
C LEU A 81 -25.16 5.60 2.11
N LYS A 82 -26.39 6.03 1.77
CA LYS A 82 -27.62 5.71 2.54
C LYS A 82 -28.42 4.54 1.97
N SER A 83 -28.18 4.17 0.71
CA SER A 83 -28.83 3.03 0.08
C SER A 83 -28.31 1.73 0.70
N GLU A 84 -29.19 0.95 1.31
CA GLU A 84 -28.86 -0.37 1.86
C GLU A 84 -28.22 -1.27 0.80
N ILE A 85 -28.75 -1.25 -0.43
CA ILE A 85 -28.24 -2.08 -1.52
C ILE A 85 -26.83 -1.67 -1.95
N CYS A 86 -26.53 -0.37 -1.99
CA CYS A 86 -25.19 0.10 -2.31
C CYS A 86 -24.19 -0.23 -1.18
N ARG A 87 -24.63 -0.18 0.08
CA ARG A 87 -23.82 -0.62 1.22
C ARG A 87 -23.56 -2.12 1.15
N ASP A 88 -24.57 -2.93 0.84
CA ASP A 88 -24.43 -4.37 0.73
C ASP A 88 -23.50 -4.76 -0.41
N GLN A 89 -23.62 -4.10 -1.57
CA GLN A 89 -22.68 -4.30 -2.68
C GLN A 89 -21.26 -3.88 -2.29
N ALA A 90 -21.09 -2.71 -1.67
CA ALA A 90 -19.77 -2.26 -1.20
C ALA A 90 -19.17 -3.24 -0.18
N LYS A 91 -19.97 -3.80 0.73
CA LYS A 91 -19.55 -4.84 1.68
C LYS A 91 -19.19 -6.14 0.96
N ALA A 92 -19.92 -6.54 -0.08
CA ALA A 92 -19.60 -7.72 -0.88
C ALA A 92 -18.27 -7.57 -1.62
N GLU A 93 -18.05 -6.45 -2.30
CA GLU A 93 -16.77 -6.15 -2.97
C GLU A 93 -15.62 -6.07 -1.97
N LEU A 94 -15.84 -5.43 -0.81
CA LEU A 94 -14.86 -5.37 0.28
C LEU A 94 -14.48 -6.77 0.77
N ASN A 95 -15.46 -7.67 0.92
CA ASN A 95 -15.21 -9.05 1.34
C ASN A 95 -14.40 -9.85 0.32
N GLU A 96 -14.65 -9.66 -0.99
CA GLU A 96 -13.84 -10.30 -2.04
C GLU A 96 -12.39 -9.76 -2.07
N LEU A 97 -12.20 -8.45 -1.87
CA LEU A 97 -10.87 -7.86 -1.72
C LEU A 97 -10.14 -8.42 -0.49
N ILE A 98 -10.82 -8.51 0.66
CA ILE A 98 -10.26 -9.10 1.88
C ILE A 98 -9.87 -10.57 1.65
N LYS A 99 -10.72 -11.35 0.98
CA LYS A 99 -10.47 -12.77 0.69
C LYS A 99 -9.23 -12.95 -0.20
N THR A 100 -9.14 -12.15 -1.27
CA THR A 100 -8.00 -12.16 -2.19
C THR A 100 -6.71 -11.81 -1.44
N ALA A 101 -6.73 -10.71 -0.69
CA ALA A 101 -5.56 -10.28 0.05
C ALA A 101 -5.16 -11.30 1.13
N LYS A 102 -6.12 -11.94 1.83
CA LYS A 102 -5.85 -13.02 2.80
C LYS A 102 -5.16 -14.22 2.16
N THR A 103 -5.61 -14.60 0.96
CA THR A 103 -5.05 -15.74 0.24
C THR A 103 -3.61 -15.47 -0.18
N GLU A 104 -3.29 -14.25 -0.62
CA GLU A 104 -1.91 -13.85 -0.92
C GLU A 104 -1.05 -13.74 0.34
N ALA A 105 -1.63 -13.24 1.43
CA ALA A 105 -1.00 -13.13 2.73
C ALA A 105 -0.57 -14.47 3.35
N GLU A 106 -1.38 -15.52 3.19
CA GLU A 106 -1.09 -16.87 3.70
C GLU A 106 0.21 -17.47 3.10
N ARG A 107 0.69 -16.93 1.97
CA ARG A 107 1.91 -17.39 1.31
C ARG A 107 3.20 -16.87 1.96
N ASP A 108 3.11 -15.92 2.89
CA ASP A 108 4.27 -15.24 3.45
C ASP A 108 4.14 -15.00 4.96
N ALA A 109 4.96 -15.68 5.77
CA ALA A 109 4.92 -15.57 7.23
C ALA A 109 5.16 -14.13 7.75
N ARG A 110 5.80 -13.27 6.95
CA ARG A 110 6.04 -11.86 7.30
C ARG A 110 4.74 -11.07 7.41
N TYR A 111 3.71 -11.49 6.69
CA TYR A 111 2.39 -10.90 6.76
C TYR A 111 1.81 -10.94 8.19
N SER A 112 1.81 -12.13 8.79
CA SER A 112 1.30 -12.35 10.14
C SER A 112 2.12 -11.57 11.18
N LEU A 113 3.44 -11.47 10.99
CA LEU A 113 4.31 -10.67 11.85
C LEU A 113 3.97 -9.18 11.79
N LEU A 114 3.76 -8.62 10.59
CA LEU A 114 3.45 -7.20 10.46
C LEU A 114 2.07 -6.84 10.99
N ILE A 115 1.04 -7.68 10.76
CA ILE A 115 -0.27 -7.45 11.42
C ILE A 115 -0.12 -7.49 12.93
N LYS A 116 0.58 -8.48 13.47
CA LYS A 116 0.74 -8.61 14.91
C LYS A 116 1.38 -7.34 15.50
N LEU A 117 2.42 -6.82 14.86
CA LEU A 117 3.03 -5.55 15.25
C LEU A 117 2.04 -4.38 15.18
N MET A 118 1.23 -4.30 14.13
CA MET A 118 0.20 -3.27 13.99
C MET A 118 -0.87 -3.36 15.08
N GLN A 119 -1.35 -4.56 15.40
CA GLN A 119 -2.30 -4.76 16.50
C GLN A 119 -1.71 -4.33 17.86
N GLU A 120 -0.44 -4.70 18.13
CA GLU A 120 0.27 -4.24 19.33
C GLU A 120 0.40 -2.72 19.37
N VAL A 121 0.58 -2.06 18.22
CA VAL A 121 0.63 -0.59 18.09
C VAL A 121 -0.73 0.05 18.39
N ASP A 122 -1.81 -0.47 17.80
CA ASP A 122 -3.14 0.12 17.96
C ASP A 122 -3.70 -0.03 19.39
N GLN A 123 -3.28 -1.08 20.11
CA GLN A 123 -3.55 -1.23 21.55
C GLN A 123 -2.93 -0.11 22.39
N GLN A 124 -1.83 0.50 21.93
CA GLN A 124 -1.18 1.61 22.65
C GLN A 124 -1.72 2.97 22.21
N GLN A 125 -1.95 3.13 20.90
CA GLN A 125 -2.44 4.35 20.32
C GLN A 125 -3.46 4.01 19.22
N PRO A 126 -4.75 4.33 19.41
CA PRO A 126 -5.77 4.19 18.38
C PRO A 126 -5.32 4.74 17.04
N LEU A 127 -5.50 3.95 15.98
CA LEU A 127 -5.09 4.27 14.61
C LEU A 127 -3.58 4.50 14.43
N GLY A 128 -2.73 4.14 15.39
CA GLY A 128 -1.28 4.26 15.27
C GLY A 128 -0.74 3.51 14.03
N SER A 129 -1.33 2.36 13.71
CA SER A 129 -0.97 1.55 12.54
C SER A 129 -1.43 2.13 11.22
N TYR A 130 -2.31 3.13 11.22
CA TYR A 130 -2.70 3.84 10.01
C TYR A 130 -1.50 4.50 9.32
N ILE A 131 -0.39 4.74 10.04
CA ILE A 131 0.85 5.22 9.46
C ILE A 131 1.37 4.32 8.32
N VAL A 132 1.13 3.00 8.40
CA VAL A 132 1.53 2.05 7.36
C VAL A 132 0.74 2.32 6.08
N VAL A 133 -0.58 2.50 6.21
CA VAL A 133 -1.47 2.86 5.09
C VAL A 133 -1.07 4.22 4.52
N HIS A 134 -0.86 5.22 5.36
CA HIS A 134 -0.52 6.57 4.92
C HIS A 134 0.81 6.62 4.14
N ARG A 135 1.82 5.85 4.57
CA ARG A 135 3.15 5.88 3.96
C ARG A 135 3.29 4.98 2.73
N HIS A 136 2.51 3.90 2.64
CA HIS A 136 2.70 2.86 1.61
C HIS A 136 1.50 2.62 0.70
N ALA A 137 0.28 2.95 1.13
CA ALA A 137 -0.93 2.68 0.36
C ALA A 137 -1.38 3.85 -0.53
N ASP A 138 -0.74 5.03 -0.44
CA ASP A 138 -1.01 6.16 -1.34
C ASP A 138 -0.53 5.83 -2.77
N PRO A 139 -1.44 5.50 -3.71
CA PRO A 139 -1.05 5.03 -5.04
C PRO A 139 -0.34 6.12 -5.85
N GLU A 140 -0.57 7.40 -5.54
CA GLU A 140 0.10 8.49 -6.24
C GLU A 140 1.59 8.53 -5.91
N LYS A 141 1.93 8.26 -4.65
CA LYS A 141 3.31 8.37 -4.14
C LYS A 141 4.06 7.04 -4.16
N SER A 142 3.38 5.92 -3.91
CA SER A 142 4.02 4.62 -3.73
C SER A 142 4.09 3.81 -5.02
N PHE A 143 3.12 3.92 -5.92
CA PHE A 143 3.05 3.06 -7.11
C PHE A 143 4.28 3.19 -8.02
N LEU A 144 4.69 4.41 -8.35
CA LEU A 144 5.87 4.62 -9.17
C LEU A 144 7.13 4.01 -8.54
N LYS A 145 7.27 4.14 -7.22
CA LYS A 145 8.40 3.59 -6.48
C LYS A 145 8.35 2.06 -6.45
N GLN A 146 7.15 1.48 -6.28
CA GLN A 146 6.94 0.02 -6.24
C GLN A 146 7.20 -0.66 -7.58
N MET A 147 7.01 0.06 -8.68
CA MET A 147 7.28 -0.46 -10.03
C MET A 147 8.73 -0.25 -10.46
N ASP A 148 9.44 0.73 -9.90
CA ASP A 148 10.78 1.14 -10.34
C ASP A 148 11.86 0.03 -10.39
N PRO A 149 11.95 -0.91 -9.43
CA PRO A 149 12.94 -1.99 -9.51
C PRO A 149 12.50 -3.19 -10.37
N LEU A 150 11.22 -3.29 -10.77
CA LEU A 150 10.70 -4.51 -11.40
C LEU A 150 11.34 -4.81 -12.76
N SER A 151 11.58 -3.78 -13.58
CA SER A 151 12.22 -3.96 -14.87
C SER A 151 13.63 -4.55 -14.73
N ASP A 152 14.39 -4.10 -13.73
CA ASP A 152 15.73 -4.58 -13.46
C ASP A 152 15.73 -5.98 -12.84
N LEU A 153 14.77 -6.28 -11.95
CA LEU A 153 14.55 -7.63 -11.42
C LEU A 153 14.23 -8.63 -12.54
N GLU A 154 13.34 -8.27 -13.47
CA GLU A 154 13.01 -9.12 -14.61
C GLU A 154 14.18 -9.28 -15.58
N ALA A 155 14.91 -8.21 -15.86
CA ALA A 155 16.08 -8.24 -16.72
C ALA A 155 17.19 -9.10 -16.10
N ALA A 156 17.40 -9.02 -14.78
CA ALA A 156 18.34 -9.85 -14.04
C ALA A 156 17.98 -11.35 -14.14
N ARG A 157 16.70 -11.73 -14.01
CA ARG A 157 16.25 -13.12 -14.16
C ARG A 157 16.49 -13.69 -15.56
N LYS A 158 16.45 -12.84 -16.59
CA LYS A 158 16.55 -13.25 -18.01
C LYS A 158 17.97 -13.14 -18.56
N SER A 159 18.89 -12.54 -17.82
CA SER A 159 20.27 -12.27 -18.26
C SER A 159 21.26 -13.24 -17.63
N ALA A 160 22.48 -13.29 -18.16
CA ALA A 160 23.59 -14.06 -17.59
C ALA A 160 24.88 -13.23 -17.57
N GLY A 161 25.82 -13.65 -16.72
CA GLY A 161 27.15 -13.07 -16.59
C GLY A 161 27.14 -11.57 -16.25
N GLU A 162 28.04 -10.82 -16.88
CA GLU A 162 28.23 -9.38 -16.57
C GLU A 162 26.96 -8.54 -16.79
N ARG A 163 26.09 -8.92 -17.74
CA ARG A 163 24.80 -8.25 -17.93
C ARG A 163 23.87 -8.46 -16.74
N ARG A 164 23.78 -9.71 -16.26
CA ARG A 164 23.00 -10.05 -15.07
C ARG A 164 23.51 -9.29 -13.86
N PHE A 165 24.81 -9.31 -13.63
CA PHE A 165 25.48 -8.56 -12.56
C PHE A 165 25.06 -7.09 -12.52
N ARG A 166 25.10 -6.38 -13.67
CA ARG A 166 24.68 -4.97 -13.75
C ARG A 166 23.19 -4.78 -13.40
N HIS A 167 22.31 -5.65 -13.90
CA HIS A 167 20.88 -5.59 -13.59
C HIS A 167 20.59 -5.90 -12.12
N VAL A 168 21.27 -6.88 -11.53
CA VAL A 168 21.11 -7.24 -10.11
C VAL A 168 21.55 -6.09 -9.20
N ILE A 169 22.68 -5.44 -9.49
CA ILE A 169 23.13 -4.25 -8.76
C ILE A 169 22.07 -3.15 -8.81
N GLU A 170 21.54 -2.85 -10.00
CA GLU A 170 20.56 -1.78 -10.16
C GLU A 170 19.24 -2.12 -9.48
N ALA A 171 18.76 -3.35 -9.64
CA ALA A 171 17.56 -3.86 -8.98
C ALA A 171 17.68 -3.77 -7.45
N PHE A 172 18.82 -4.19 -6.90
CA PHE A 172 19.09 -4.11 -5.47
C PHE A 172 19.11 -2.66 -5.00
N ARG A 173 19.88 -1.79 -5.65
CA ARG A 173 19.99 -0.36 -5.30
C ARG A 173 18.63 0.32 -5.28
N ARG A 174 17.85 0.19 -6.37
CA ARG A 174 16.50 0.77 -6.48
C ARG A 174 15.57 0.22 -5.41
N THR A 175 15.61 -1.09 -5.17
CA THR A 175 14.79 -1.71 -4.13
C THR A 175 15.15 -1.16 -2.76
N VAL A 176 16.43 -1.08 -2.42
CA VAL A 176 16.86 -0.60 -1.10
C VAL A 176 16.50 0.87 -0.89
N GLU A 177 16.87 1.74 -1.82
CA GLU A 177 16.76 3.19 -1.65
C GLU A 177 15.32 3.68 -1.81
N HIS A 178 14.56 3.15 -2.77
CA HIS A 178 13.23 3.67 -3.07
C HIS A 178 12.11 3.01 -2.27
N LEU A 179 12.32 1.77 -1.79
CA LEU A 179 11.28 0.98 -1.12
C LEU A 179 11.67 0.56 0.28
N TYR A 180 12.83 -0.09 0.42
CA TYR A 180 13.20 -0.73 1.68
C TYR A 180 13.50 0.29 2.78
N GLU A 181 14.24 1.36 2.49
CA GLU A 181 14.53 2.40 3.48
C GLU A 181 13.26 3.06 4.04
N PRO A 182 12.30 3.56 3.22
CA PRO A 182 11.02 4.04 3.72
C PRO A 182 10.25 3.01 4.56
N TYR A 183 10.31 1.73 4.16
CA TYR A 183 9.69 0.63 4.89
C TYR A 183 10.34 0.41 6.26
N VAL A 184 11.67 0.35 6.37
CA VAL A 184 12.39 0.21 7.65
C VAL A 184 12.08 1.39 8.57
N LYS A 185 12.04 2.62 8.05
CA LYS A 185 11.61 3.80 8.83
C LYS A 185 10.20 3.63 9.38
N THR A 186 9.31 2.99 8.61
CA THR A 186 7.94 2.69 9.08
C THR A 186 7.96 1.67 10.23
N LEU A 187 8.83 0.67 10.20
CA LEU A 187 9.03 -0.23 11.35
C LEU A 187 9.56 0.51 12.58
N VAL A 188 10.45 1.50 12.40
CA VAL A 188 10.90 2.37 13.49
C VAL A 188 9.72 3.14 14.08
N TYR A 189 8.89 3.78 13.24
CA TYR A 189 7.66 4.45 13.69
C TYR A 189 6.76 3.52 14.51
N LEU A 190 6.44 2.33 14.00
CA LEU A 190 5.63 1.35 14.71
C LEU A 190 6.25 0.98 16.06
N SER A 191 7.56 0.75 16.11
CA SER A 191 8.24 0.46 17.38
C SER A 191 8.15 1.61 18.38
N TYR A 192 8.19 2.87 17.94
CA TYR A 192 8.10 4.04 18.83
C TYR A 192 6.70 4.18 19.41
N ILE A 193 5.66 3.97 18.60
CA ILE A 193 4.27 4.03 19.05
C ILE A 193 4.00 2.90 20.03
N ARG A 194 4.40 1.67 19.70
CA ARG A 194 4.25 0.50 20.58
C ARG A 194 4.94 0.72 21.93
N ASP A 195 6.10 1.37 21.95
CA ASP A 195 6.85 1.64 23.17
C ASP A 195 6.43 2.95 23.87
N ARG A 196 5.34 3.61 23.43
CA ARG A 196 4.81 4.88 23.93
C ARG A 196 5.86 6.00 24.02
N LYS A 197 6.71 6.12 23.00
CA LYS A 197 7.69 7.20 22.95
C LYS A 197 7.00 8.57 22.77
N PRO A 198 7.57 9.66 23.32
CA PRO A 198 7.05 11.00 23.12
C PRO A 198 7.04 11.38 21.63
N ALA A 199 6.05 12.18 21.21
CA ALA A 199 5.92 12.63 19.82
C ALA A 199 7.16 13.36 19.29
N ASP A 200 7.94 14.01 20.15
CA ASP A 200 9.19 14.68 19.76
C ASP A 200 10.24 13.71 19.21
N ASP A 201 10.26 12.46 19.68
CA ASP A 201 11.20 11.44 19.20
C ASP A 201 10.94 11.05 17.74
N PHE A 202 9.74 11.33 17.22
CA PHE A 202 9.31 10.96 15.86
C PHE A 202 9.90 11.89 14.80
N LYS A 203 10.29 13.12 15.18
CA LYS A 203 10.77 14.17 14.26
C LYS A 203 12.04 13.76 13.52
N ASN A 204 12.84 12.89 14.14
CA ASN A 204 14.13 12.48 13.59
C ASN A 204 14.05 11.20 12.75
N ILE A 205 12.92 10.48 12.74
CA ILE A 205 12.84 9.17 12.07
C ILE A 205 13.00 9.31 10.54
N ASP A 206 12.38 10.33 9.94
CA ASP A 206 12.46 10.53 8.50
C ASP A 206 13.89 10.89 8.03
N SER A 207 14.70 11.52 8.88
CA SER A 207 16.10 11.87 8.61
C SER A 207 17.11 10.78 9.01
N MET A 208 16.68 9.70 9.66
CA MET A 208 17.56 8.57 9.96
C MET A 208 18.13 7.95 8.68
N SER A 209 19.42 7.64 8.68
CA SER A 209 20.00 6.83 7.62
C SER A 209 19.52 5.38 7.74
N LEU A 210 19.54 4.64 6.63
CA LEU A 210 19.17 3.22 6.62
C LEU A 210 19.97 2.41 7.65
N GLY A 211 21.28 2.66 7.76
CA GLY A 211 22.15 1.99 8.73
C GLY A 211 21.67 2.18 10.17
N VAL A 212 21.42 3.43 10.58
CA VAL A 212 20.93 3.76 11.92
C VAL A 212 19.57 3.11 12.18
N ALA A 213 18.66 3.15 11.19
CA ALA A 213 17.36 2.52 11.32
C ALA A 213 17.46 0.98 11.48
N LEU A 214 18.37 0.32 10.75
CA LEU A 214 18.60 -1.13 10.84
C LEU A 214 19.42 -1.56 12.06
N GLU A 215 20.14 -0.66 12.73
CA GLU A 215 20.69 -0.92 14.08
C GLU A 215 19.60 -0.85 15.15
N HIS A 216 18.63 0.04 14.95
CA HIS A 216 17.57 0.31 15.91
C HIS A 216 16.47 -0.75 15.92
N VAL A 217 16.02 -1.16 14.73
CA VAL A 217 14.89 -2.10 14.56
C VAL A 217 15.12 -3.45 15.26
N PRO A 218 16.26 -4.14 15.12
CA PRO A 218 16.48 -5.43 15.76
C PRO A 218 16.45 -5.37 17.29
N ALA A 219 16.97 -4.30 17.88
CA ALA A 219 17.00 -4.11 19.32
C ALA A 219 15.59 -3.92 19.90
N ARG A 220 14.70 -3.25 19.15
CA ARG A 220 13.33 -2.97 19.60
C ARG A 220 12.30 -4.01 19.16
N LEU A 221 12.52 -4.66 18.03
CA LEU A 221 11.63 -5.64 17.43
C LEU A 221 12.29 -7.03 17.34
N PRO A 222 12.87 -7.59 18.43
CA PRO A 222 13.63 -8.85 18.36
C PRO A 222 12.76 -10.05 17.92
N ASN A 223 11.47 -10.04 18.29
CA ASN A 223 10.51 -11.09 17.91
C ASN A 223 9.98 -10.95 16.47
N TYR A 224 10.46 -9.95 15.73
CA TYR A 224 10.00 -9.62 14.37
C TYR A 224 11.15 -9.65 13.35
N SER A 225 12.19 -10.46 13.60
CA SER A 225 13.37 -10.57 12.74
C SER A 225 13.04 -10.88 11.27
N GLY A 226 11.92 -11.56 11.00
CA GLY A 226 11.45 -11.79 9.63
C GLY A 226 10.99 -10.54 8.88
N LEU A 227 10.78 -9.40 9.56
CA LEU A 227 10.34 -8.14 8.93
C LEU A 227 11.50 -7.31 8.38
N PHE A 228 12.75 -7.67 8.65
CA PHE A 228 13.89 -6.86 8.22
C PHE A 228 15.14 -7.72 7.96
N ASP A 229 16.07 -7.20 7.15
CA ASP A 229 17.39 -7.79 6.90
C ASP A 229 18.45 -6.75 7.27
N THR A 230 19.19 -7.02 8.34
CA THR A 230 20.22 -6.11 8.87
C THR A 230 21.43 -5.96 7.92
N ARG A 231 21.60 -6.89 6.97
CA ARG A 231 22.70 -6.85 5.99
C ARG A 231 22.47 -5.80 4.92
N ALA A 232 21.22 -5.37 4.69
CA ALA A 232 20.85 -4.49 3.59
C ALA A 232 21.63 -3.15 3.59
N ALA A 233 21.87 -2.56 4.77
CA ALA A 233 22.67 -1.32 4.87
C ALA A 233 24.10 -1.51 4.40
N TRP A 234 24.75 -2.61 4.80
CA TRP A 234 26.12 -2.90 4.41
C TRP A 234 26.23 -3.13 2.91
N PHE A 235 25.36 -3.97 2.34
CA PHE A 235 25.32 -4.23 0.91
C PHE A 235 25.07 -2.96 0.10
N ARG A 236 24.13 -2.11 0.54
CA ARG A 236 23.86 -0.82 -0.11
C ARG A 236 25.08 0.08 -0.10
N ASN A 237 25.79 0.17 1.02
CA ASN A 237 26.98 1.00 1.09
C ASN A 237 28.10 0.46 0.19
N ALA A 238 28.32 -0.85 0.19
CA ALA A 238 29.32 -1.49 -0.66
C ALA A 238 29.02 -1.34 -2.17
N ILE A 239 27.74 -1.33 -2.55
CA ILE A 239 27.32 -1.16 -3.96
C ILE A 239 27.33 0.31 -4.39
N THR A 240 26.97 1.25 -3.50
CA THR A 240 26.82 2.67 -3.86
C THR A 240 28.12 3.46 -3.74
N HIS A 241 29.01 3.09 -2.82
CA HIS A 241 30.21 3.88 -2.52
C HIS A 241 31.51 3.31 -3.10
N GLU A 242 31.52 2.02 -3.45
CA GLU A 242 32.64 1.36 -4.10
C GLU A 242 32.17 0.79 -5.45
N ILE A 243 33.11 0.51 -6.37
CA ILE A 243 32.79 -0.14 -7.65
C ILE A 243 32.88 -1.66 -7.44
N PRO A 244 31.77 -2.41 -7.51
CA PRO A 244 31.83 -3.85 -7.36
C PRO A 244 32.63 -4.48 -8.50
N GLU A 245 33.56 -5.39 -8.16
CA GLU A 245 34.33 -6.15 -9.15
C GLU A 245 33.59 -7.45 -9.47
N TYR A 246 33.46 -7.78 -10.76
CA TYR A 246 32.76 -8.99 -11.20
C TYR A 246 33.75 -10.04 -11.70
N ASP A 247 33.74 -11.20 -11.06
CA ASP A 247 34.47 -12.39 -11.47
C ASP A 247 33.59 -13.26 -12.38
N ARG A 248 34.02 -13.41 -13.63
CA ARG A 248 33.31 -14.16 -14.67
C ARG A 248 33.34 -15.67 -14.45
N GLU A 249 34.38 -16.20 -13.83
CA GLU A 249 34.56 -17.65 -13.70
C GLU A 249 33.60 -18.24 -12.68
N THR A 250 33.33 -17.49 -11.62
CA THR A 250 32.51 -17.92 -10.48
C THR A 250 31.13 -17.27 -10.44
N ASP A 251 30.83 -16.35 -11.35
CA ASP A 251 29.62 -15.50 -11.33
C ASP A 251 29.44 -14.77 -9.97
N THR A 252 30.57 -14.33 -9.41
CA THR A 252 30.62 -13.63 -8.13
C THR A 252 31.00 -12.17 -8.28
N MET A 253 30.46 -11.34 -7.40
CA MET A 253 30.91 -9.99 -7.18
C MET A 253 31.70 -9.89 -5.88
N VAL A 254 32.79 -9.11 -5.93
CA VAL A 254 33.56 -8.70 -4.77
C VAL A 254 33.02 -7.35 -4.32
N LEU A 255 32.37 -7.34 -3.16
CA LEU A 255 31.83 -6.14 -2.53
C LEU A 255 32.79 -5.69 -1.44
N ASN A 256 33.24 -4.44 -1.53
CA ASN A 256 34.14 -3.84 -0.57
C ASN A 256 33.42 -2.70 0.15
N ASP A 257 33.66 -2.61 1.45
CA ASP A 257 33.38 -1.45 2.28
C ASP A 257 34.60 -1.26 3.19
N ARG A 258 34.84 -0.03 3.69
CA ARG A 258 36.10 0.44 4.32
C ARG A 258 36.81 -0.51 5.31
N SER A 259 36.09 -1.47 5.88
CA SER A 259 36.60 -2.46 6.85
C SER A 259 36.29 -3.92 6.52
N LYS A 260 35.53 -4.21 5.46
CA LYS A 260 35.02 -5.56 5.12
C LYS A 260 34.97 -5.79 3.62
N SER A 261 35.41 -6.97 3.20
CA SER A 261 35.21 -7.48 1.85
C SER A 261 34.35 -8.73 1.92
N ALA A 262 33.38 -8.88 1.01
CA ALA A 262 32.61 -10.09 0.86
C ALA A 262 32.51 -10.50 -0.61
N ARG A 263 32.52 -11.81 -0.85
CA ARG A 263 32.20 -12.39 -2.15
C ARG A 263 30.77 -12.88 -2.12
N VAL A 264 29.99 -12.47 -3.12
CA VAL A 264 28.56 -12.77 -3.21
C VAL A 264 28.26 -13.13 -4.65
N THR A 265 27.46 -14.16 -4.88
CA THR A 265 27.03 -14.55 -6.24
C THR A 265 25.97 -13.59 -6.77
N THR A 266 25.78 -13.54 -8.10
CA THR A 266 24.66 -12.76 -8.66
C THR A 266 23.30 -13.29 -8.22
N ASP A 267 23.18 -14.61 -7.97
CA ASP A 267 22.00 -15.26 -7.42
C ASP A 267 21.69 -14.78 -6.00
N GLU A 268 22.66 -14.82 -5.09
CA GLU A 268 22.46 -14.39 -3.70
C GLU A 268 22.02 -12.93 -3.58
N LEU A 269 22.62 -12.02 -4.37
CA LEU A 269 22.21 -10.62 -4.36
C LEU A 269 20.83 -10.42 -4.99
N LEU A 270 20.48 -11.20 -6.02
CA LEU A 270 19.13 -11.17 -6.61
C LEU A 270 18.09 -11.67 -5.61
N GLU A 271 18.32 -12.79 -4.94
CA GLU A 271 17.44 -13.32 -3.89
C GLU A 271 17.24 -12.30 -2.76
N MET A 272 18.32 -11.61 -2.36
CA MET A 272 18.23 -10.53 -1.39
C MET A 272 17.37 -9.39 -1.92
N ALA A 273 17.61 -8.89 -3.14
CA ALA A 273 16.81 -7.83 -3.75
C ALA A 273 15.32 -8.22 -3.82
N GLU A 274 15.00 -9.45 -4.23
CA GLU A 274 13.64 -9.97 -4.28
C GLU A 274 12.99 -10.06 -2.90
N SER A 275 13.73 -10.50 -1.88
CA SER A 275 13.24 -10.55 -0.51
C SER A 275 12.95 -9.16 0.05
N LEU A 276 13.85 -8.20 -0.17
CA LEU A 276 13.65 -6.80 0.23
C LEU A 276 12.45 -6.18 -0.50
N TYR A 277 12.29 -6.46 -1.79
CA TYR A 277 11.14 -6.04 -2.58
C TYR A 277 9.83 -6.64 -2.06
N GLN A 278 9.83 -7.94 -1.76
CA GLN A 278 8.68 -8.64 -1.22
C GLN A 278 8.23 -8.04 0.12
N MET A 279 9.15 -7.62 1.00
CA MET A 279 8.81 -6.92 2.25
C MET A 279 8.22 -5.52 1.98
N SER A 280 8.95 -4.72 1.21
CA SER A 280 8.75 -3.28 1.11
C SER A 280 7.77 -2.81 0.03
N ALA A 281 7.41 -3.65 -0.92
CA ALA A 281 6.40 -3.34 -1.94
C ALA A 281 5.15 -4.22 -1.82
N LYS A 282 5.31 -5.54 -1.64
CA LYS A 282 4.18 -6.48 -1.67
C LYS A 282 3.54 -6.68 -0.30
N THR A 283 4.31 -7.15 0.68
CA THR A 283 3.81 -7.49 2.01
C THR A 283 3.20 -6.27 2.69
N VAL A 284 3.94 -5.14 2.73
CA VAL A 284 3.44 -3.92 3.37
C VAL A 284 2.17 -3.39 2.71
N ALA A 285 2.03 -3.47 1.39
CA ALA A 285 0.84 -3.01 0.67
C ALA A 285 -0.37 -3.91 0.95
N LEU A 286 -0.19 -5.24 0.92
CA LEU A 286 -1.26 -6.19 1.23
C LEU A 286 -1.72 -6.08 2.69
N VAL A 287 -0.78 -5.95 3.63
CA VAL A 287 -1.11 -5.72 5.05
C VAL A 287 -1.83 -4.39 5.22
N SER A 288 -1.40 -3.32 4.54
CA SER A 288 -2.08 -2.02 4.58
C SER A 288 -3.53 -2.12 4.10
N GLN A 289 -3.75 -2.81 2.98
CA GLN A 289 -5.09 -3.03 2.44
C GLN A 289 -5.95 -3.85 3.40
N LEU A 290 -5.41 -4.93 3.97
CA LEU A 290 -6.15 -5.74 4.93
C LEU A 290 -6.45 -5.02 6.22
N TYR A 291 -5.49 -4.25 6.75
CA TYR A 291 -5.75 -3.38 7.89
C TYR A 291 -6.86 -2.37 7.60
N LEU A 292 -6.83 -1.71 6.44
CA LEU A 292 -7.86 -0.74 6.06
C LEU A 292 -9.23 -1.37 5.80
N PHE A 293 -9.27 -2.43 5.01
CA PHE A 293 -10.53 -3.01 4.54
C PHE A 293 -11.16 -3.94 5.57
N ARG A 294 -10.34 -4.76 6.22
CA ARG A 294 -10.82 -5.74 7.19
C ARG A 294 -10.90 -5.14 8.58
N GLU A 295 -9.76 -4.77 9.16
CA GLU A 295 -9.71 -4.38 10.57
C GLU A 295 -10.47 -3.07 10.77
N LEU A 296 -10.16 -2.03 9.98
CA LEU A 296 -10.83 -0.74 10.05
C LEU A 296 -12.27 -0.79 9.50
N PHE A 297 -12.47 -1.01 8.20
CA PHE A 297 -13.80 -0.81 7.65
C PHE A 297 -14.82 -1.89 7.98
N ARG A 298 -14.41 -3.14 8.20
CA ARG A 298 -15.35 -4.24 8.40
C ARG A 298 -15.51 -4.64 9.86
N ASP A 299 -14.40 -4.86 10.57
CA ASP A 299 -14.42 -5.53 11.87
C ASP A 299 -14.65 -4.54 13.03
N THR A 300 -14.25 -3.27 12.89
CA THR A 300 -14.38 -2.26 13.97
C THR A 300 -15.62 -1.36 13.89
N GLY A 301 -16.37 -1.42 12.79
CA GLY A 301 -17.51 -0.52 12.56
C GLY A 301 -17.13 0.92 12.22
N PHE A 302 -15.83 1.19 11.94
CA PHE A 302 -15.34 2.52 11.57
C PHE A 302 -15.98 3.01 10.26
N PHE A 303 -16.28 2.12 9.31
CA PHE A 303 -16.95 2.47 8.07
C PHE A 303 -18.32 3.09 8.32
N GLU A 304 -19.13 2.50 9.20
CA GLU A 304 -20.45 3.00 9.58
C GLU A 304 -20.35 4.40 10.20
N VAL A 305 -19.36 4.62 11.07
CA VAL A 305 -19.09 5.93 11.67
C VAL A 305 -18.69 6.95 10.59
N CYS A 306 -17.80 6.60 9.66
CA CYS A 306 -17.45 7.50 8.55
C CYS A 306 -18.66 7.84 7.67
N VAL A 307 -19.50 6.86 7.34
CA VAL A 307 -20.71 7.04 6.54
C VAL A 307 -21.71 7.97 7.22
N GLU A 308 -21.76 7.97 8.55
CA GLU A 308 -22.62 8.86 9.32
C GLU A 308 -22.06 10.28 9.41
N TYR A 309 -20.79 10.43 9.78
CA TYR A 309 -20.22 11.71 10.20
C TYR A 309 -19.59 12.52 9.05
N VAL A 310 -18.92 11.88 8.07
CA VAL A 310 -18.27 12.59 6.96
C VAL A 310 -19.27 13.43 6.14
N PRO A 311 -20.46 12.92 5.78
CA PRO A 311 -21.45 13.74 5.07
C PRO A 311 -22.03 14.88 5.90
N ARG A 312 -22.01 14.78 7.24
CA ARG A 312 -22.44 15.87 8.14
C ARG A 312 -21.38 16.99 8.13
N MET A 313 -20.11 16.64 8.31
CA MET A 313 -18.99 17.60 8.29
C MET A 313 -18.86 18.33 6.94
N ALA A 314 -18.99 17.61 5.82
CA ALA A 314 -18.77 18.20 4.50
C ALA A 314 -19.88 19.16 4.01
N VAL A 315 -21.02 19.21 4.69
CA VAL A 315 -22.19 20.03 4.30
C VAL A 315 -22.47 21.12 5.34
N GLU A 316 -22.02 20.93 6.57
CA GLU A 316 -22.14 21.94 7.61
C GLU A 316 -21.24 23.14 7.27
N THR A 317 -21.80 24.34 7.44
CA THR A 317 -21.09 25.60 7.16
C THR A 317 -20.79 26.38 8.44
N ASP A 318 -21.46 26.01 9.54
CA ASP A 318 -21.25 26.59 10.86
C ASP A 318 -20.05 25.92 11.56
N VAL A 319 -19.01 26.72 11.82
CA VAL A 319 -17.75 26.29 12.44
C VAL A 319 -17.99 25.64 13.82
N ALA A 320 -18.90 26.16 14.62
CA ALA A 320 -19.16 25.62 15.96
C ALA A 320 -19.82 24.24 15.89
N LYS A 321 -20.69 24.03 14.90
CA LYS A 321 -21.31 22.72 14.65
C LYS A 321 -20.34 21.72 14.06
N ILE A 322 -19.43 22.16 13.18
CA ILE A 322 -18.35 21.30 12.66
C ILE A 322 -17.51 20.79 13.83
N GLN A 323 -17.07 21.66 14.74
CA GLN A 323 -16.29 21.28 15.92
C GLN A 323 -17.02 20.29 16.83
N LEU A 324 -18.34 20.46 17.01
CA LEU A 324 -19.15 19.51 17.77
C LEU A 324 -19.19 18.13 17.08
N ILE A 325 -19.42 18.11 15.77
CA ILE A 325 -19.46 16.87 14.97
C ILE A 325 -18.08 16.19 14.97
N GLU A 326 -16.98 16.94 14.89
CA GLU A 326 -15.61 16.43 15.00
C GLU A 326 -15.34 15.82 16.38
N THR A 327 -15.82 16.46 17.44
CA THR A 327 -15.68 15.95 18.81
C THR A 327 -16.44 14.64 19.00
N GLU A 328 -17.70 14.58 18.54
CA GLU A 328 -18.52 13.36 18.56
C GLU A 328 -17.87 12.23 17.75
N PHE A 329 -17.36 12.55 16.56
CA PHE A 329 -16.64 11.60 15.70
C PHE A 329 -15.40 11.05 16.40
N GLY A 330 -14.57 11.91 17.01
CA GLY A 330 -13.39 11.52 17.77
C GLY A 330 -13.71 10.59 18.95
N GLN A 331 -14.75 10.89 19.73
CA GLN A 331 -15.19 10.04 20.85
C GLN A 331 -15.66 8.66 20.39
N ARG A 332 -16.40 8.59 19.27
CA ARG A 332 -16.83 7.32 18.66
C ARG A 332 -15.64 6.49 18.20
N ILE A 333 -14.66 7.11 17.55
CA ILE A 333 -13.41 6.45 17.14
C ILE A 333 -12.69 5.90 18.38
N GLU A 334 -12.43 6.72 19.40
CA GLU A 334 -11.74 6.26 20.61
C GLU A 334 -12.45 5.06 21.26
N THR A 335 -13.78 5.08 21.31
CA THR A 335 -14.57 3.99 21.88
C THR A 335 -14.37 2.69 21.10
N ILE A 336 -14.37 2.76 19.76
CA ILE A 336 -14.14 1.61 18.88
C ILE A 336 -12.76 1.00 19.15
N PHE A 337 -11.70 1.80 19.17
CA PHE A 337 -10.33 1.27 19.29
C PHE A 337 -9.95 0.84 20.70
N ARG A 338 -10.59 1.37 21.76
CA ARG A 338 -10.40 0.86 23.12
C ARG A 338 -11.04 -0.51 23.36
N SER A 339 -11.92 -0.96 22.45
CA SER A 339 -12.62 -2.25 22.54
C SER A 339 -11.94 -3.39 21.76
N MET A 340 -10.91 -3.06 20.96
CA MET A 340 -10.00 -4.01 20.31
C MET A 340 -8.89 -4.42 21.27
#